data_AF-A0A969Z0V2-F1
#
_entry.id   AF-A0A969Z0V2-F1
#
_cell.length_a   1.000
_cell.length_b   1.000
_cell.length_c   1.000
_cell.angle_alpha   90.00
_cell.angle_beta   90.00
_cell.angle_gamma   90.00
#
_symmetry.space_group_name_H-M   'P 1'
#
loop_
_entity.id
_entity.type
_entity.pdbx_description
1 polymer ?
#
loop_
_entity_poly.entity_id
_entity_poly.type
_entity_poly.pdbx_seq_one_letter_code
_entity_poly.pdbx_strand_id
1 'polypeptide(L)'
;LDDMEMDPAEIAIIAAAIGNHDEGSGQPVNVVAAALILADKSHVHRNRVRNTDIATFEIHDRVNYAVEQSVLSIDEKQKVITMELTIDIKICPVMEYFEIFLSRMIMCRRAAGFLGCQFALIINGAKLL
;
A
#
# COMPACT_ATOMS: atom_id res chain seq x y z
N LEU A 1 15.85 -7.13 19.72
CA LEU A 1 15.10 -8.39 19.50
C LEU A 1 15.83 -9.54 20.16
N ASP A 2 17.13 -9.68 19.91
CA ASP A 2 18.00 -10.64 20.61
C ASP A 2 18.04 -10.37 22.14
N ASP A 3 18.28 -9.11 22.55
CA ASP A 3 18.23 -8.69 23.96
C ASP A 3 16.83 -8.81 24.62
N MET A 4 15.80 -9.14 23.84
CA MET A 4 14.43 -9.38 24.32
C MET A 4 14.10 -10.88 24.36
N GLU A 5 15.11 -11.75 24.19
CA GLU A 5 14.99 -13.21 24.22
C GLU A 5 14.02 -13.79 23.17
N MET A 6 13.86 -13.10 22.03
CA MET A 6 13.03 -13.59 20.93
C MET A 6 13.76 -14.70 20.17
N ASP A 7 13.03 -15.72 19.70
CA ASP A 7 13.63 -16.83 18.96
C ASP A 7 14.32 -16.34 17.67
N PRO A 8 15.56 -16.75 17.37
CA PRO A 8 16.29 -16.30 16.20
C PRO A 8 15.56 -16.52 14.86
N ALA A 9 14.73 -17.57 14.74
CA ALA A 9 13.95 -17.81 13.53
C ALA A 9 12.84 -16.77 13.37
N GLU A 10 12.18 -16.36 14.46
CA GLU A 10 11.18 -15.29 14.43
C GLU A 10 11.82 -13.92 14.12
N ILE A 11 13.00 -13.65 14.70
CA ILE A 11 13.79 -12.46 14.36
C ILE A 11 14.09 -12.43 12.86
N ALA A 12 14.51 -13.55 12.28
CA ALA A 12 14.81 -13.65 10.85
C ALA A 12 13.57 -13.35 9.99
N ILE A 13 12.39 -13.84 10.38
CA ILE A 13 11.13 -13.56 9.68
C ILE A 13 10.82 -12.06 9.68
N ILE A 14 10.92 -11.41 10.84
CA ILE A 14 10.64 -9.98 11.00
C ILE A 14 11.67 -9.14 10.24
N ALA A 15 12.96 -9.43 10.41
CA ALA A 15 14.02 -8.72 9.72
C ALA A 15 13.89 -8.86 8.19
N ALA A 16 13.55 -10.05 7.70
CA ALA A 16 13.29 -10.26 6.28
C ALA A 16 12.06 -9.46 5.79
N ALA A 17 10.98 -9.42 6.56
CA ALA A 17 9.81 -8.61 6.20
C ALA A 17 10.15 -7.12 6.10
N ILE A 18 10.84 -6.58 7.12
CA ILE A 18 11.27 -5.17 7.13
C ILE A 18 12.24 -4.89 5.96
N GLY A 19 13.22 -5.76 5.70
CA GLY A 19 14.18 -5.55 4.63
C GLY A 19 13.57 -5.58 3.21
N ASN A 20 12.40 -6.19 3.03
CA ASN A 20 11.82 -6.46 1.72
C ASN A 20 10.51 -5.70 1.41
N HIS A 21 10.11 -4.70 2.22
CA HIS A 21 8.88 -3.92 1.96
C HIS A 21 9.08 -2.61 1.17
N ASP A 22 10.32 -2.28 0.78
CA ASP A 22 10.64 -1.06 0.04
C ASP A 22 10.27 -1.12 -1.45
N GLU A 23 9.89 0.02 -2.04
CA GLU A 23 9.39 0.13 -3.42
C GLU A 23 10.40 -0.20 -4.51
N GLY A 24 11.71 -0.03 -4.27
CA GLY A 24 12.73 -0.22 -5.29
C GLY A 24 13.04 -1.70 -5.58
N SER A 25 13.09 -2.53 -4.54
CA SER A 25 13.58 -3.91 -4.62
C SER A 25 12.75 -4.92 -3.82
N GLY A 26 11.73 -4.48 -3.10
CA GLY A 26 10.97 -5.30 -2.17
C GLY A 26 10.21 -6.46 -2.82
N GLN A 27 10.17 -7.58 -2.10
CA GLN A 27 9.50 -8.82 -2.49
C GLN A 27 8.77 -9.43 -1.29
N PRO A 28 7.57 -10.01 -1.48
CA PRO A 28 6.90 -10.76 -0.42
C PRO A 28 7.60 -12.11 -0.19
N VAL A 29 8.70 -12.12 0.58
CA VAL A 29 9.54 -13.32 0.78
C VAL A 29 8.97 -14.33 1.77
N ASN A 30 8.01 -13.90 2.59
CA ASN A 30 7.26 -14.73 3.53
C ASN A 30 5.88 -14.10 3.79
N VAL A 31 5.01 -14.79 4.53
CA VAL A 31 3.64 -14.33 4.80
C VAL A 31 3.59 -13.01 5.58
N VAL A 32 4.56 -12.77 6.46
CA VAL A 32 4.67 -11.53 7.25
C VAL A 32 5.09 -10.37 6.34
N ALA A 33 6.04 -10.60 5.42
CA ALA A 33 6.46 -9.62 4.42
C ALA A 33 5.31 -9.25 3.49
N ALA A 34 4.53 -10.24 3.02
CA ALA A 34 3.37 -9.99 2.18
C ALA A 34 2.30 -9.15 2.91
N ALA A 35 1.98 -9.51 4.16
CA ALA A 35 1.05 -8.74 4.97
C ALA A 35 1.56 -7.30 5.24
N LEU A 36 2.85 -7.14 5.54
CA LEU A 36 3.49 -5.85 5.76
C LEU A 36 3.46 -4.97 4.51
N ILE A 37 3.77 -5.53 3.33
CA ILE A 37 3.71 -4.80 2.06
C ILE A 37 2.29 -4.30 1.81
N LEU A 38 1.27 -5.15 1.97
CA LEU A 38 -0.12 -4.74 1.79
C LEU A 38 -0.47 -3.61 2.76
N ALA A 39 -0.17 -3.77 4.05
CA ALA A 39 -0.47 -2.78 5.08
C ALA A 39 0.22 -1.42 4.83
N ASP A 40 1.50 -1.42 4.45
CA ASP A 40 2.25 -0.19 4.21
C ASP A 40 1.80 0.51 2.92
N LYS A 41 1.71 -0.25 1.81
CA LYS A 41 1.49 0.31 0.48
C LYS A 41 0.04 0.68 0.21
N SER A 42 -0.93 0.10 0.93
CA SER A 42 -2.31 0.54 0.90
C SER A 42 -2.61 1.70 1.86
N HIS A 43 -1.68 2.07 2.74
CA HIS A 43 -1.91 3.11 3.74
C HIS A 43 -1.76 4.51 3.14
N VAL A 44 -2.79 4.91 2.40
CA VAL A 44 -2.93 6.21 1.73
C VAL A 44 -4.09 6.98 2.35
N HIS A 45 -3.79 8.11 2.99
CA HIS A 45 -4.78 8.98 3.60
C HIS A 45 -4.32 10.42 3.61
N ARG A 46 -5.25 11.37 3.45
CA ARG A 46 -5.01 12.81 3.60
C ARG A 46 -4.29 13.17 4.90
N ASN A 47 -4.61 12.48 6.00
CA ASN A 47 -4.01 12.74 7.32
C ASN A 47 -2.52 12.36 7.42
N ARG A 48 -1.95 11.68 6.41
CA ARG A 48 -0.50 11.44 6.33
C ARG A 48 0.28 12.70 5.93
N VAL A 49 -0.39 13.66 5.29
CA VAL A 49 0.21 14.92 4.85
C VAL A 49 0.36 15.83 6.06
N ARG A 50 1.60 16.00 6.53
CA ARG A 50 1.93 16.89 7.66
C ARG A 50 2.14 18.32 7.21
N ASN A 51 2.52 18.51 5.95
CA ASN A 51 2.67 19.82 5.36
C ASN A 51 1.29 20.49 5.26
N THR A 52 1.13 21.66 5.88
CA THR A 52 -0.12 22.42 5.85
C THR A 52 -0.15 23.45 4.72
N ASP A 53 0.99 23.73 4.10
CA ASP A 53 1.10 24.68 3.00
C ASP A 53 0.99 23.96 1.65
N ILE A 54 -0.21 24.01 1.07
CA ILE A 54 -0.55 23.39 -0.22
C ILE A 54 0.38 23.87 -1.33
N ALA A 55 0.89 25.10 -1.27
CA ALA A 55 1.77 25.65 -2.32
C ALA A 55 3.14 24.94 -2.36
N THR A 56 3.51 24.23 -1.30
CA THR A 56 4.80 23.54 -1.16
C THR A 56 4.66 22.01 -1.22
N PHE A 57 3.50 21.49 -1.63
CA PHE A 57 3.28 20.06 -1.71
C PHE A 57 4.19 19.39 -2.73
N GLU A 58 4.87 18.34 -2.28
CA GLU A 58 5.53 17.40 -3.17
C GLU A 58 4.51 16.48 -3.85
N ILE A 59 4.97 15.70 -4.85
CA ILE A 59 4.10 14.81 -5.62
C ILE A 59 3.31 13.85 -4.73
N HIS A 60 3.93 13.33 -3.65
CA HIS A 60 3.31 12.42 -2.71
C HIS A 60 2.32 13.11 -1.77
N ASP A 61 2.59 14.35 -1.38
CA ASP A 61 1.66 15.13 -0.57
C ASP A 61 0.37 15.41 -1.34
N ARG A 62 0.50 15.83 -2.60
CA ARG A 62 -0.66 16.13 -3.46
C ARG A 62 -1.58 14.93 -3.63
N VAL A 63 -1.03 13.75 -3.93
CA VAL A 63 -1.83 12.54 -4.12
C VAL A 63 -2.45 12.05 -2.80
N ASN A 64 -1.71 12.05 -1.69
CA ASN A 64 -2.29 11.70 -0.39
C ASN A 64 -3.37 12.71 0.03
N TYR A 65 -3.15 14.00 -0.21
CA TYR A 65 -4.12 15.04 0.08
C TYR A 65 -5.37 14.96 -0.80
N ALA A 66 -5.26 14.45 -2.03
CA ALA A 66 -6.42 14.21 -2.88
C ALA A 66 -7.35 13.13 -2.32
N VAL A 67 -6.89 12.22 -1.45
CA VAL A 67 -7.67 11.08 -0.95
C VAL A 67 -8.66 11.52 0.12
N GLU A 68 -9.96 11.44 -0.20
CA GLU A 68 -11.06 11.73 0.72
C GLU A 68 -11.45 10.48 1.52
N GLN A 69 -11.42 9.30 0.89
CA GLN A 69 -11.67 8.02 1.54
C GLN A 69 -10.72 6.95 1.01
N SER A 70 -10.30 6.04 1.88
CA SER A 70 -9.44 4.91 1.56
C SER A 70 -9.87 3.71 2.38
N VAL A 71 -10.22 2.62 1.70
CA VAL A 71 -10.72 1.39 2.29
C VAL A 71 -9.94 0.21 1.72
N LEU A 72 -9.46 -0.66 2.61
CA LEU A 72 -8.92 -1.96 2.25
C LEU A 72 -9.88 -3.04 2.77
N SER A 73 -10.39 -3.87 1.88
CA SER A 73 -11.33 -4.95 2.22
C SER A 73 -10.84 -6.29 1.68
N ILE A 74 -11.26 -7.37 2.33
CA ILE A 74 -10.89 -8.74 1.97
C ILE A 74 -12.17 -9.54 1.78
N ASP A 75 -12.34 -10.11 0.59
CA ASP A 75 -13.32 -11.17 0.31
C ASP A 75 -12.61 -12.51 0.40
N GLU A 76 -12.80 -13.23 1.51
CA GLU A 76 -12.19 -14.52 1.76
C GLU A 76 -12.69 -15.61 0.78
N LYS A 77 -13.96 -15.54 0.37
CA LYS A 77 -14.57 -16.56 -0.51
C LYS A 77 -14.02 -16.44 -1.93
N GLN A 78 -13.94 -15.20 -2.43
CA GLN A 78 -13.40 -14.93 -3.76
C GLN A 78 -11.86 -14.80 -3.75
N LYS A 79 -11.24 -14.76 -2.57
CA LYS A 79 -9.81 -14.51 -2.36
C LYS A 79 -9.36 -13.21 -3.04
N VAL A 80 -10.10 -12.13 -2.82
CA VAL A 80 -9.80 -10.81 -3.40
C VAL A 80 -9.55 -9.80 -2.29
N ILE A 81 -8.43 -9.10 -2.36
CA ILE A 81 -8.11 -7.94 -1.55
C ILE A 81 -8.38 -6.70 -2.40
N THR A 82 -9.33 -5.86 -1.99
CA THR A 82 -9.74 -4.68 -2.73
C THR A 82 -9.31 -3.42 -2.00
N MET A 83 -8.54 -2.58 -2.69
CA MET A 83 -8.23 -1.22 -2.27
C MET A 83 -9.15 -0.26 -3.02
N GLU A 84 -10.02 0.41 -2.29
CA GLU A 84 -10.98 1.37 -2.82
C GLU A 84 -10.63 2.78 -2.32
N LEU A 85 -10.47 3.70 -3.27
CA LEU A 85 -10.15 5.09 -3.02
C LEU A 85 -11.23 6.01 -3.57
N THR A 86 -11.60 7.01 -2.78
CA THR A 86 -12.30 8.19 -3.28
C THR A 86 -11.32 9.35 -3.26
N ILE A 87 -11.09 9.97 -4.41
CA ILE A 87 -10.15 11.08 -4.58
C ILE A 87 -10.84 12.33 -5.15
N ASP A 88 -10.42 13.50 -4.67
CA ASP A 88 -10.79 14.79 -5.26
C ASP A 88 -9.99 15.04 -6.55
N ILE A 89 -10.66 14.81 -7.67
CA ILE A 89 -10.10 14.97 -9.02
C ILE A 89 -9.73 16.41 -9.38
N LYS A 90 -10.19 17.41 -8.60
CA LYS A 90 -9.76 18.81 -8.77
C LYS A 90 -8.35 19.04 -8.25
N ILE A 91 -7.90 18.20 -7.31
CA ILE A 91 -6.55 18.26 -6.71
C ILE A 91 -5.59 17.39 -7.51
N CYS A 92 -6.00 16.16 -7.86
CA CYS A 92 -5.19 15.24 -8.65
C CYS A 92 -6.08 14.38 -9.57
N PRO A 93 -5.93 14.48 -10.90
CA PRO A 93 -6.62 13.60 -11.85
C PRO A 93 -6.29 12.13 -11.62
N VAL A 94 -7.27 11.23 -11.88
CA VAL A 94 -7.14 9.78 -11.63
C VAL A 94 -5.89 9.17 -12.28
N MET A 95 -5.57 9.55 -13.52
CA MET A 95 -4.40 9.00 -14.22
C MET A 95 -3.08 9.44 -13.60
N GLU A 96 -2.97 10.71 -13.17
CA GLU A 96 -1.78 11.21 -12.49
C GLU A 96 -1.60 10.52 -11.13
N TYR A 97 -2.69 10.35 -10.39
CA TYR A 97 -2.69 9.59 -9.14
C TYR A 97 -2.21 8.15 -9.39
N PHE A 98 -2.77 7.50 -10.41
CA PHE A 98 -2.42 6.13 -10.77
C PHE A 98 -0.95 5.99 -11.15
N GLU A 99 -0.40 6.89 -11.96
CA GLU A 99 1.01 6.86 -12.36
C GLU A 99 1.96 6.97 -11.15
N ILE A 100 1.69 7.90 -10.23
CA ILE A 100 2.52 8.10 -9.03
C ILE A 100 2.44 6.89 -8.09
N PHE A 101 1.28 6.24 -7.99
CA PHE A 101 1.07 5.10 -7.10
C PHE A 101 1.27 3.73 -7.73
N LEU A 102 1.51 3.64 -9.05
CA LEU A 102 1.51 2.37 -9.77
C LEU A 102 2.50 1.36 -9.20
N SER A 103 3.72 1.80 -8.86
CA SER A 103 4.76 0.94 -8.27
C SER A 103 4.27 0.27 -6.98
N ARG A 104 3.63 1.03 -6.10
CA ARG A 104 3.04 0.56 -4.83
C ARG A 104 1.93 -0.44 -5.07
N MET A 105 1.07 -0.20 -6.05
CA MET A 105 -0.05 -1.09 -6.38
C MET A 105 0.44 -2.41 -7.00
N ILE A 106 1.52 -2.37 -7.78
CA ILE A 106 2.18 -3.57 -8.28
C ILE A 106 2.74 -4.41 -7.13
N MET A 107 3.31 -3.77 -6.10
CA MET A 107 3.76 -4.48 -4.90
C MET A 107 2.60 -5.12 -4.14
N CYS A 108 1.50 -4.39 -3.92
CA CYS A 108 0.29 -4.94 -3.31
C CYS A 108 -0.22 -6.16 -4.09
N ARG A 109 -0.23 -6.10 -5.43
CA ARG A 109 -0.62 -7.23 -6.28
C ARG A 109 0.29 -8.45 -6.11
N ARG A 110 1.62 -8.25 -6.04
CA ARG A 110 2.57 -9.35 -5.78
C ARG A 110 2.37 -9.95 -4.39
N ALA A 111 2.20 -9.11 -3.38
CA ALA A 111 1.97 -9.52 -2.00
C ALA A 111 0.65 -10.28 -1.83
N ALA A 112 -0.45 -9.79 -2.41
CA ALA A 112 -1.71 -10.51 -2.46
C ALA A 112 -1.55 -11.88 -3.15
N GLY A 113 -0.84 -11.90 -4.28
CA GLY A 113 -0.53 -13.14 -5.01
C GLY A 113 0.25 -14.16 -4.17
N PHE A 114 1.21 -13.70 -3.36
CA PHE A 114 1.94 -14.56 -2.42
C PHE A 114 1.01 -15.19 -1.37
N LEU A 115 -0.01 -14.45 -0.92
CA LEU A 115 -1.05 -14.93 -0.01
C LEU A 115 -2.14 -15.76 -0.71
N GLY A 116 -1.99 -16.04 -2.01
CA GLY A 116 -2.98 -16.78 -2.79
C GLY A 116 -4.26 -15.99 -3.08
N CYS A 117 -4.19 -14.66 -3.02
CA CYS A 117 -5.28 -13.73 -3.29
C CYS A 117 -5.03 -12.91 -4.57
N GLN A 118 -6.10 -12.39 -5.17
CA GLN A 118 -6.02 -11.34 -6.17
C GLN A 118 -6.03 -9.96 -5.49
N PHE A 119 -5.44 -8.97 -6.14
CA PHE A 119 -5.52 -7.57 -5.70
C PHE A 119 -6.32 -6.78 -6.73
N ALA A 120 -7.27 -5.98 -6.26
CA ALA A 120 -8.05 -5.06 -7.09
C ALA A 120 -7.88 -3.62 -6.60
N LEU A 121 -7.76 -2.69 -7.55
CA LEU A 121 -7.74 -1.24 -7.27
C LEU A 121 -8.97 -0.58 -7.89
N ILE A 122 -9.74 0.11 -7.05
CA ILE A 122 -10.90 0.90 -7.45
C ILE A 122 -10.65 2.35 -7.05
N ILE A 123 -10.77 3.29 -8.00
CA ILE A 123 -10.68 4.72 -7.74
C ILE A 123 -11.92 5.40 -8.29
N ASN A 124 -12.68 6.10 -7.44
CA ASN A 124 -13.93 6.77 -7.80
C ASN A 124 -14.90 5.85 -8.57
N GLY A 125 -14.99 4.58 -8.13
CA GLY A 125 -15.83 3.54 -8.75
C GLY A 125 -15.26 2.90 -10.03
N ALA A 126 -14.14 3.41 -10.58
CA ALA A 126 -13.49 2.81 -11.73
C ALA A 126 -12.46 1.76 -11.30
N LYS A 127 -12.57 0.53 -11.84
CA LYS A 127 -11.59 -0.53 -11.62
C LYS A 127 -10.37 -0.34 -12.53
N LEU A 128 -9.18 -0.24 -11.96
CA LEU A 128 -7.92 0.04 -12.67
C LEU A 128 -6.96 -1.16 -12.69
N LEU A 129 -7.04 -2.03 -11.67
CA LEU A 129 -6.25 -3.26 -11.51
C LEU A 129 -7.15 -4.38 -11.00
#